data_AF-M3XLF9-F1
#
_entry.id   AF-M3XLF9-F1
#
_cell.length_a   1.000
_cell.length_b   1.000
_cell.length_c   1.000
_cell.angle_alpha   90.00
_cell.angle_beta   90.00
_cell.angle_gamma   90.00
#
_symmetry.space_group_name_H-M   'P 1'
#
loop_
_entity.id
_entity.type
_entity.pdbx_description
1 polymer ?
#
loop_
_entity_poly.entity_id
_entity_poly.type
_entity_poly.pdbx_seq_one_letter_code
_entity_poly.pdbx_strand_id
1 'polypeptide(L)'
;MHAGHSFEAKMESKLISRLTNLFSSGDLSDVELLVNDSLSFKCHKFILAVQSEVFRVMFYNHHWKEAQKEQVTLTEDKRCVPYFRKFLEFLYTEQVHLTTEDALPLHLLAAKYNVEELQSRCEDFMLESVAMDRSLAHTISWFHYARQVRLRKLEEECGRFIAWNMDFIMKSPDWTSMDPDDLSSLLERSDLVVENELTLLEAVMEWLRIHPDYSEELIQHIRFPMMSPEEICSLQSYKGNIQRFHPGFESSCMLVYKANCLPMETIARHHDITSSSFTPRLYTSDKFGVRWQLSNWSQLGTEVTSTEFSTTVFKKSSIWEVNLFPYGGRVTQYSVGNQDGQLRIVTKTDKRELMCRVCKCQESESNHEHRLAVLIYQFANGNWIVRDVKELDVYDSSFFKSKIEDLVPKAELPRYIHEDTLTLHLIGQTFWKMEEENLHVIRTPEEVWREYS
;
A
#
# COMPACT_ATOMS: atom_id res chain seq x y z
N MET A 1 60.22 -7.24 -28.97
CA MET A 1 58.85 -6.82 -28.66
C MET A 1 57.90 -7.81 -29.31
N HIS A 2 57.40 -8.80 -28.56
CA HIS A 2 56.33 -9.66 -29.05
C HIS A 2 55.00 -9.01 -28.67
N ALA A 3 54.29 -8.49 -29.67
CA ALA A 3 52.94 -7.99 -29.51
C ALA A 3 52.02 -9.19 -29.28
N GLY A 4 51.60 -9.38 -28.03
CA GLY A 4 50.53 -10.31 -27.68
C GLY A 4 49.21 -9.74 -28.16
N HIS A 5 48.60 -10.36 -29.17
CA HIS A 5 47.21 -10.12 -29.49
C HIS A 5 46.34 -10.92 -28.53
N SER A 6 45.76 -10.26 -27.52
CA SER A 6 44.70 -10.83 -26.69
C SER A 6 43.40 -10.88 -27.49
N PHE A 7 42.86 -12.08 -27.66
CA PHE A 7 41.58 -12.32 -28.34
C PHE A 7 40.48 -12.40 -27.28
N GLU A 8 39.85 -11.28 -26.94
CA GLU A 8 38.64 -11.23 -26.11
C GLU A 8 37.41 -11.26 -27.04
N ALA A 9 36.90 -12.46 -27.36
CA ALA A 9 35.71 -12.61 -28.18
C ALA A 9 34.66 -13.48 -27.49
N LYS A 10 33.47 -12.91 -27.19
CA LYS A 10 32.18 -13.58 -26.86
C LYS A 10 32.29 -14.85 -26.00
N MET A 11 33.22 -14.87 -25.04
CA MET A 11 33.52 -16.06 -24.24
C MET A 11 32.37 -16.39 -23.29
N GLU A 12 31.77 -15.37 -22.68
CA GLU A 12 30.71 -15.50 -21.67
C GLU A 12 29.48 -16.26 -22.20
N SER A 13 28.89 -15.82 -23.32
CA SER A 13 27.70 -16.48 -23.88
C SER A 13 27.96 -17.94 -24.28
N LYS A 14 29.15 -18.24 -24.82
CA LYS A 14 29.53 -19.62 -25.15
C LYS A 14 29.77 -20.46 -23.89
N LEU A 15 30.38 -19.90 -22.85
CA LEU A 15 30.57 -20.59 -21.57
C LEU A 15 29.24 -20.89 -20.90
N ILE A 16 28.32 -19.92 -20.83
CA ILE A 16 26.98 -20.13 -20.28
C ILE A 16 26.28 -21.28 -21.03
N SER A 17 26.29 -21.27 -22.37
CA SER A 17 25.66 -22.37 -23.14
C SER A 17 26.28 -23.74 -22.86
N ARG A 18 27.59 -23.81 -22.59
CA ARG A 18 28.26 -25.06 -22.22
C ARG A 18 27.87 -25.51 -20.82
N LEU A 19 27.78 -24.59 -19.86
CA LEU A 19 27.35 -24.89 -18.49
C LEU A 19 25.88 -25.32 -18.45
N THR A 20 25.00 -24.68 -19.24
CA THR A 20 23.60 -25.10 -19.41
C THR A 20 23.51 -26.52 -19.97
N ASN A 21 24.30 -26.83 -21.00
CA ASN A 21 24.34 -28.17 -21.58
C ASN A 21 24.86 -29.21 -20.57
N LEU A 22 25.88 -28.85 -19.80
CA LEU A 22 26.47 -29.71 -18.77
C LEU A 22 25.45 -30.08 -17.68
N PHE A 23 24.66 -29.10 -17.21
CA PHE A 23 23.56 -29.36 -16.27
C PHE A 23 22.46 -30.21 -16.90
N SER A 24 22.12 -29.95 -18.16
CA SER A 24 21.02 -30.65 -18.84
C SER A 24 21.35 -32.10 -19.18
N SER A 25 22.58 -32.40 -19.58
CA SER A 25 23.01 -33.78 -19.89
C SER A 25 23.39 -34.58 -18.65
N GLY A 26 23.88 -33.91 -17.60
CA GLY A 26 24.45 -34.56 -16.42
C GLY A 26 25.81 -35.23 -16.68
N ASP A 27 26.46 -34.91 -17.81
CA ASP A 27 27.80 -35.38 -18.11
C ASP A 27 28.79 -34.84 -17.08
N LEU A 28 29.74 -35.67 -16.62
CA LEU A 28 30.76 -35.31 -15.62
C LEU A 28 30.21 -34.95 -14.22
N SER A 29 28.94 -35.23 -13.94
CA SER A 29 28.36 -35.02 -12.61
C SER A 29 29.01 -35.95 -11.57
N ASP A 30 29.40 -35.36 -10.44
CA ASP A 30 30.08 -36.01 -9.31
C ASP A 30 29.20 -36.03 -8.04
N VAL A 31 27.94 -35.60 -8.16
CA VAL A 31 26.90 -35.72 -7.13
C VAL A 31 25.50 -35.81 -7.76
N GLU A 32 24.62 -36.57 -7.11
CA GLU A 32 23.18 -36.60 -7.36
C GLU A 32 22.43 -36.00 -6.17
N LEU A 33 21.65 -34.94 -6.40
CA LEU A 33 20.82 -34.33 -5.38
C LEU A 33 19.41 -34.91 -5.46
N LEU A 34 18.96 -35.53 -4.37
CA LEU A 34 17.61 -36.07 -4.22
C LEU A 34 16.76 -35.13 -3.36
N VAL A 35 15.88 -34.35 -3.96
CA VAL A 35 15.01 -33.38 -3.27
C VAL A 35 13.69 -34.05 -2.87
N ASN A 36 13.37 -34.00 -1.57
CA ASN A 36 12.16 -34.59 -0.97
C ASN A 36 11.84 -36.00 -1.49
N ASP A 37 12.88 -36.83 -1.63
CA ASP A 37 12.80 -38.23 -2.09
C ASP A 37 12.05 -38.45 -3.42
N SER A 38 11.90 -37.40 -4.24
CA SER A 38 11.03 -37.41 -5.43
C SER A 38 11.70 -36.83 -6.67
N LEU A 39 12.49 -35.77 -6.54
CA LEU A 39 13.20 -35.16 -7.67
C LEU A 39 14.70 -35.44 -7.57
N SER A 40 15.28 -36.02 -8.61
CA SER A 40 16.72 -36.25 -8.70
C SER A 40 17.38 -35.31 -9.71
N PHE A 41 18.51 -34.72 -9.34
CA PHE A 41 19.33 -33.85 -10.17
C PHE A 41 20.79 -34.27 -10.14
N LYS A 42 21.34 -34.65 -11.30
CA LYS A 42 22.78 -34.84 -11.48
C LYS A 42 23.48 -33.48 -11.55
N CYS A 43 24.50 -33.29 -10.73
CA CYS A 43 25.13 -31.98 -10.50
C CYS A 43 26.65 -32.09 -10.33
N HIS A 44 27.29 -30.92 -10.27
CA HIS A 44 28.74 -30.77 -10.13
C HIS A 44 29.05 -30.05 -8.82
N LYS A 45 29.68 -30.75 -7.86
CA LYS A 45 30.02 -30.22 -6.53
C LYS A 45 30.79 -28.91 -6.62
N PHE A 46 31.75 -28.82 -7.55
CA PHE A 46 32.54 -27.60 -7.77
C PHE A 46 31.67 -26.40 -8.14
N ILE A 47 30.76 -26.54 -9.11
CA ILE A 47 29.91 -25.43 -9.58
C ILE A 47 29.00 -24.96 -8.44
N LEU A 48 28.35 -25.89 -7.74
CA LEU A 48 27.47 -25.58 -6.63
C LEU A 48 28.22 -24.90 -5.47
N ALA A 49 29.43 -25.37 -5.14
CA ALA A 49 30.24 -24.82 -4.06
C ALA A 49 30.83 -23.44 -4.38
N VAL A 50 31.07 -23.12 -5.65
CA VAL A 50 31.50 -21.78 -6.04
C VAL A 50 30.37 -20.76 -5.83
N GLN A 51 29.12 -21.18 -6.03
CA GLN A 51 27.96 -20.28 -6.03
C GLN A 51 27.18 -20.26 -4.70
N SER A 52 27.44 -21.21 -3.80
CA SER A 52 26.75 -21.33 -2.52
C SER A 52 27.71 -21.80 -1.43
N GLU A 53 27.85 -20.98 -0.38
CA GLU A 53 28.64 -21.34 0.79
C GLU A 53 28.10 -22.61 1.46
N VAL A 54 26.78 -22.79 1.46
CA VAL A 54 26.12 -23.94 2.06
C VAL A 54 26.53 -25.22 1.33
N PHE A 55 26.51 -25.22 -0.01
CA PHE A 55 27.01 -26.36 -0.79
C PHE A 55 28.53 -26.55 -0.64
N ARG A 56 29.30 -25.46 -0.52
CA ARG A 56 30.74 -25.54 -0.27
C ARG A 56 31.04 -26.29 1.03
N VAL A 57 30.39 -25.90 2.12
CA VAL A 57 30.53 -26.57 3.41
C VAL A 57 30.02 -28.01 3.31
N MET A 58 28.85 -28.24 2.72
CA MET A 58 28.25 -29.57 2.59
C MET A 58 29.16 -30.57 1.86
N PHE A 59 29.83 -30.15 0.79
CA PHE A 59 30.62 -31.06 -0.06
C PHE A 59 32.11 -31.13 0.28
N TYR A 60 32.70 -30.07 0.84
CA TYR A 60 34.15 -29.98 1.01
C TYR A 60 34.60 -29.88 2.47
N ASN A 61 33.68 -29.83 3.44
CA ASN A 61 34.04 -29.97 4.85
C ASN A 61 33.97 -31.44 5.26
N HIS A 62 35.13 -32.02 5.57
CA HIS A 62 35.28 -33.44 5.95
C HIS A 62 34.49 -33.86 7.21
N HIS A 63 34.00 -32.89 8.01
CA HIS A 63 33.14 -33.19 9.15
C HIS A 63 31.69 -33.54 8.74
N TRP A 64 31.29 -33.29 7.49
CA TRP A 64 29.95 -33.58 6.99
C TRP A 64 29.91 -34.92 6.25
N LYS A 65 28.84 -35.70 6.48
CA LYS A 65 28.70 -37.05 5.90
C LYS A 65 28.47 -36.97 4.39
N GLU A 66 27.88 -35.88 3.93
CA GLU A 66 27.53 -35.57 2.54
C GLU A 66 28.77 -35.45 1.66
N ALA A 67 29.90 -34.98 2.20
CA ALA A 67 31.16 -34.84 1.47
C ALA A 67 31.62 -36.16 0.83
N GLN A 68 31.34 -37.30 1.47
CA GLN A 68 31.74 -38.64 1.03
C GLN A 68 30.65 -39.37 0.24
N LYS A 69 29.48 -38.77 0.01
CA LYS A 69 28.38 -39.40 -0.71
C LYS A 69 28.36 -38.98 -2.18
N GLU A 70 27.95 -39.93 -3.02
CA GLU A 70 27.62 -39.69 -4.43
C GLU A 70 26.16 -39.25 -4.60
N GLN A 71 25.29 -39.54 -3.63
CA GLN A 71 23.90 -39.07 -3.57
C GLN A 71 23.61 -38.35 -2.24
N VAL A 72 23.02 -37.16 -2.32
CA VAL A 72 22.69 -36.32 -1.17
C VAL A 72 21.20 -36.00 -1.18
N THR A 73 20.50 -36.39 -0.12
CA THR A 73 19.09 -36.07 0.06
C THR A 73 18.93 -34.69 0.68
N LEU A 74 18.10 -33.85 0.06
CA LEU A 74 17.77 -32.50 0.50
C LEU A 74 16.29 -32.42 0.85
N THR A 75 15.97 -31.78 1.97
CA THR A 75 14.59 -31.54 2.39
C THR A 75 14.23 -30.08 2.19
N GLU A 76 13.23 -29.81 1.36
CA GLU A 76 12.73 -28.48 1.01
C GLU A 76 11.25 -28.30 1.35
N ASP A 77 10.85 -27.03 1.56
CA ASP A 77 9.44 -26.66 1.63
C ASP A 77 8.74 -27.13 0.34
N LYS A 78 7.56 -27.74 0.49
CA LYS A 78 6.77 -28.26 -0.64
C LYS A 78 6.54 -27.21 -1.73
N ARG A 79 6.40 -25.94 -1.36
CA ARG A 79 6.23 -24.80 -2.28
C ARG A 79 7.48 -24.50 -3.10
N CYS A 80 8.67 -24.87 -2.61
CA CYS A 80 9.96 -24.64 -3.27
C CYS A 80 10.37 -25.78 -4.22
N VAL A 81 9.90 -27.00 -3.95
CA VAL A 81 10.27 -28.20 -4.73
C VAL A 81 10.08 -28.03 -6.25
N PRO A 82 8.96 -27.48 -6.76
CA PRO A 82 8.77 -27.30 -8.21
C PRO A 82 9.81 -26.36 -8.85
N TYR A 83 10.37 -25.44 -8.07
CA TYR A 83 11.29 -24.40 -8.53
C TYR A 83 12.77 -24.77 -8.32
N PHE A 84 13.06 -25.94 -7.72
CA PHE A 84 14.43 -26.33 -7.39
C PHE A 84 15.31 -26.50 -8.64
N ARG A 85 14.76 -27.02 -9.74
CA ARG A 85 15.49 -27.09 -11.02
C ARG A 85 15.93 -25.70 -11.48
N LYS A 86 15.02 -24.72 -11.43
CA LYS A 86 15.27 -23.35 -11.85
C LYS A 86 16.29 -22.65 -10.96
N PHE A 87 16.26 -22.93 -9.66
CA PHE A 87 17.31 -22.54 -8.71
C PHE A 87 18.68 -23.12 -9.12
N LEU A 88 18.76 -24.42 -9.42
CA LEU A 88 20.00 -25.03 -9.90
C LEU A 88 20.48 -24.43 -11.22
N GLU A 89 19.59 -24.20 -12.19
CA GLU A 89 19.93 -23.56 -13.47
C GLU A 89 20.54 -22.17 -13.27
N PHE A 90 20.04 -21.40 -12.28
CA PHE A 90 20.65 -20.13 -11.90
C PHE A 90 22.09 -20.31 -11.40
N LEU A 91 22.39 -21.32 -10.57
CA LEU A 91 23.77 -21.57 -10.11
C LEU A 91 24.73 -21.91 -11.26
N TYR A 92 24.25 -22.45 -12.38
CA TYR A 92 25.10 -22.74 -13.53
C TYR A 92 25.27 -21.56 -14.47
N THR A 93 24.31 -20.64 -14.51
CA THR A 93 24.21 -19.66 -15.61
C THR A 93 24.13 -18.21 -15.16
N GLU A 94 23.83 -17.95 -13.89
CA GLU A 94 23.48 -16.65 -13.31
C GLU A 94 22.31 -15.94 -14.04
N GLN A 95 21.52 -16.73 -14.77
CA GLN A 95 20.35 -16.29 -15.51
C GLN A 95 19.09 -16.91 -14.93
N VAL A 96 18.07 -16.08 -14.71
CA VAL A 96 16.76 -16.52 -14.25
C VAL A 96 15.69 -15.62 -14.87
N HIS A 97 14.62 -16.25 -15.35
CA HIS A 97 13.41 -15.55 -15.76
C HIS A 97 12.38 -15.65 -14.64
N LEU A 98 12.14 -14.56 -13.92
CA LEU A 98 11.23 -14.55 -12.77
C LEU A 98 9.78 -14.30 -13.19
N THR A 99 8.85 -15.05 -12.62
CA THR A 99 7.40 -14.77 -12.62
C THR A 99 6.93 -14.51 -11.20
N THR A 100 5.71 -14.01 -11.03
CA THR A 100 5.11 -13.76 -9.69
C THR A 100 5.03 -15.03 -8.85
N GLU A 101 4.82 -16.19 -9.47
CA GLU A 101 4.75 -17.48 -8.79
C GLU A 101 6.13 -17.98 -8.36
N ASP A 102 7.17 -17.71 -9.16
CA ASP A 102 8.53 -18.17 -8.87
C ASP A 102 9.23 -17.36 -7.78
N ALA A 103 8.89 -16.07 -7.65
CA ALA A 103 9.72 -15.09 -6.96
C ALA A 103 9.98 -15.45 -5.49
N LEU A 104 8.92 -15.76 -4.74
CA LEU A 104 9.04 -16.13 -3.33
C LEU A 104 9.71 -17.50 -3.12
N PRO A 105 9.31 -18.59 -3.82
CA PRO A 105 10.01 -19.87 -3.71
C PRO A 105 11.50 -19.81 -4.05
N LEU A 106 11.89 -19.08 -5.10
CA LEU A 106 13.30 -18.91 -5.46
C LEU A 106 14.05 -18.07 -4.44
N HIS A 107 13.43 -17.01 -3.90
CA HIS A 107 14.01 -16.23 -2.81
C HIS A 107 14.27 -17.11 -1.58
N LEU A 108 13.31 -17.95 -1.17
CA LEU A 108 13.46 -18.88 -0.05
C LEU A 108 14.63 -19.88 -0.25
N LEU A 109 14.74 -20.45 -1.46
CA LEU A 109 15.88 -21.32 -1.80
C LEU A 109 17.19 -20.53 -1.75
N ALA A 110 17.23 -19.35 -2.35
CA ALA A 110 18.41 -18.51 -2.37
C ALA A 110 18.86 -18.11 -0.94
N ALA A 111 17.93 -17.79 -0.04
CA ALA A 111 18.20 -17.53 1.37
C ALA A 111 18.76 -18.77 2.07
N LYS A 112 18.12 -19.93 1.90
CA LYS A 112 18.55 -21.19 2.52
C LYS A 112 19.96 -21.62 2.09
N TYR A 113 20.28 -21.44 0.81
CA TYR A 113 21.57 -21.83 0.22
C TYR A 113 22.59 -20.69 0.19
N ASN A 114 22.29 -19.53 0.79
CA ASN A 114 23.14 -18.36 0.85
C ASN A 114 23.64 -17.87 -0.52
N VAL A 115 22.70 -17.65 -1.44
CA VAL A 115 22.93 -17.15 -2.80
C VAL A 115 22.40 -15.71 -2.89
N GLU A 116 23.19 -14.75 -2.42
CA GLU A 116 22.79 -13.35 -2.22
C GLU A 116 22.32 -12.64 -3.49
N GLU A 117 22.96 -12.91 -4.64
CA GLU A 117 22.59 -12.32 -5.93
C GLU A 117 21.16 -12.74 -6.36
N LEU A 118 20.79 -14.00 -6.15
CA LEU A 118 19.43 -14.46 -6.46
C LEU A 118 18.41 -13.91 -5.47
N GLN A 119 18.75 -13.83 -4.18
CA GLN A 119 17.88 -13.20 -3.17
C GLN A 119 17.54 -11.76 -3.59
N SER A 120 18.56 -10.97 -3.90
CA SER A 120 18.43 -9.56 -4.29
C SER A 120 17.58 -9.41 -5.55
N ARG A 121 17.83 -10.22 -6.59
CA ARG A 121 17.02 -10.20 -7.83
C ARG A 121 15.57 -10.57 -7.60
N CYS A 122 15.29 -11.53 -6.71
CA CYS A 122 13.92 -11.88 -6.35
C CYS A 122 13.24 -10.76 -5.56
N GLU A 123 13.93 -10.09 -4.64
CA GLU A 123 13.41 -8.91 -3.92
C GLU A 123 13.07 -7.76 -4.87
N ASP A 124 14.00 -7.40 -5.74
CA ASP A 124 13.81 -6.35 -6.75
C ASP A 124 12.62 -6.67 -7.66
N PHE A 125 12.53 -7.93 -8.10
CA PHE A 125 11.39 -8.37 -8.92
C PHE A 125 10.06 -8.32 -8.17
N MET A 126 10.02 -8.68 -6.88
CA MET A 126 8.80 -8.59 -6.07
C MET A 126 8.38 -7.12 -5.93
N LEU A 127 9.31 -6.21 -5.62
CA LEU A 127 9.07 -4.77 -5.55
C LEU A 127 8.55 -4.22 -6.89
N GLU A 128 9.19 -4.55 -8.00
CA GLU A 128 8.74 -4.18 -9.34
C GLU A 128 7.37 -4.79 -9.70
N SER A 129 7.08 -6.01 -9.24
CA SER A 129 5.82 -6.69 -9.52
C SER A 129 4.66 -6.12 -8.73
N VAL A 130 4.88 -5.75 -7.46
CA VAL A 130 3.94 -4.91 -6.70
C VAL A 130 3.76 -3.58 -7.41
N ALA A 131 4.83 -3.03 -7.99
CA ALA A 131 4.75 -1.80 -8.75
C ALA A 131 3.98 -1.91 -10.09
N MET A 132 3.92 -3.12 -10.66
CA MET A 132 3.30 -3.40 -11.96
C MET A 132 1.93 -4.10 -11.86
N ASP A 133 1.37 -4.23 -10.66
CA ASP A 133 0.04 -4.80 -10.40
C ASP A 133 -0.18 -6.20 -11.02
N ARG A 134 0.77 -7.10 -10.78
CA ARG A 134 0.71 -8.43 -11.40
C ARG A 134 -0.25 -9.39 -10.69
N SER A 135 -0.55 -9.20 -9.40
CA SER A 135 -1.57 -9.96 -8.64
C SER A 135 -1.67 -9.53 -7.16
N LEU A 136 -2.86 -9.15 -6.68
CA LEU A 136 -3.12 -8.86 -5.26
C LEU A 136 -2.88 -10.06 -4.33
N ALA A 137 -3.22 -11.27 -4.76
CA ALA A 137 -3.05 -12.48 -3.94
C ALA A 137 -1.58 -12.76 -3.62
N HIS A 138 -0.69 -12.56 -4.60
CA HIS A 138 0.75 -12.71 -4.37
C HIS A 138 1.29 -11.63 -3.42
N THR A 139 0.78 -10.39 -3.51
CA THR A 139 1.19 -9.30 -2.62
C THR A 139 0.89 -9.61 -1.15
N ILE A 140 -0.25 -10.23 -0.83
CA ILE A 140 -0.58 -10.65 0.55
C ILE A 140 0.44 -11.69 1.04
N SER A 141 0.78 -12.69 0.22
CA SER A 141 1.78 -13.69 0.58
C SER A 141 3.18 -13.09 0.77
N TRP A 142 3.57 -12.14 -0.09
CA TRP A 142 4.84 -11.43 0.01
C TRP A 142 4.88 -10.50 1.23
N PHE A 143 3.77 -9.86 1.58
CA PHE A 143 3.65 -9.05 2.79
C PHE A 143 3.92 -9.88 4.05
N HIS A 144 3.19 -10.99 4.19
CA HIS A 144 3.35 -11.92 5.31
C HIS A 144 4.80 -12.40 5.44
N TYR A 145 5.38 -12.83 4.31
CA TYR A 145 6.77 -13.27 4.28
C TYR A 145 7.74 -12.15 4.67
N ALA A 146 7.62 -10.98 4.04
CA ALA A 146 8.49 -9.85 4.27
C ALA A 146 8.51 -9.42 5.74
N ARG A 147 7.35 -9.50 6.42
CA ARG A 147 7.25 -9.26 7.86
C ARG A 147 7.99 -10.29 8.70
N GLN A 148 7.81 -11.58 8.40
CA GLN A 148 8.48 -12.66 9.13
C GLN A 148 10.01 -12.56 9.05
N VAL A 149 10.54 -12.22 7.88
CA VAL A 149 11.99 -12.10 7.65
C VAL A 149 12.54 -10.68 7.76
N ARG A 150 11.69 -9.70 8.10
CA ARG A 150 12.02 -8.26 8.28
C ARG A 150 12.61 -7.57 7.05
N LEU A 151 12.11 -7.92 5.87
CA LEU A 151 12.42 -7.22 4.60
C LEU A 151 11.62 -5.91 4.52
N ARG A 152 12.04 -4.91 5.30
CA ARG A 152 11.30 -3.65 5.53
C ARG A 152 10.81 -2.93 4.27
N LYS A 153 11.61 -2.92 3.20
CA LYS A 153 11.21 -2.25 1.94
C LYS A 153 10.05 -2.97 1.27
N LEU A 154 10.12 -4.30 1.18
CA LEU A 154 9.06 -5.11 0.58
C LEU A 154 7.81 -5.12 1.46
N GLU A 155 7.99 -5.22 2.77
CA GLU A 155 6.90 -5.11 3.75
C GLU A 155 6.12 -3.80 3.58
N GLU A 156 6.79 -2.65 3.53
CA GLU A 156 6.11 -1.37 3.42
C GLU A 156 5.43 -1.18 2.06
N GLU A 157 6.07 -1.56 0.95
CA GLU A 157 5.45 -1.43 -0.38
C GLU A 157 4.26 -2.39 -0.57
N CYS A 158 4.38 -3.64 -0.09
CA CYS A 158 3.26 -4.59 -0.08
C CYS A 158 2.12 -4.09 0.84
N GLY A 159 2.46 -3.67 2.07
CA GLY A 159 1.50 -3.19 3.06
C GLY A 159 0.74 -1.96 2.57
N ARG A 160 1.44 -1.01 1.94
CA ARG A 160 0.82 0.17 1.32
C ARG A 160 -0.12 -0.21 0.18
N PHE A 161 0.32 -1.09 -0.73
CA PHE A 161 -0.53 -1.53 -1.85
C PHE A 161 -1.79 -2.27 -1.38
N ILE A 162 -1.66 -3.11 -0.35
CA ILE A 162 -2.79 -3.80 0.30
C ILE A 162 -3.71 -2.78 0.95
N ALA A 163 -3.16 -1.83 1.73
CA ALA A 163 -3.93 -0.81 2.42
C ALA A 163 -4.74 0.07 1.47
N TRP A 164 -4.16 0.44 0.32
CA TRP A 164 -4.83 1.24 -0.71
C TRP A 164 -5.92 0.49 -1.48
N ASN A 165 -5.92 -0.83 -1.45
CA ASN A 165 -6.89 -1.67 -2.15
C ASN A 165 -7.69 -2.55 -1.18
N MET A 166 -7.81 -2.11 0.08
CA MET A 166 -8.44 -2.86 1.16
C MET A 166 -9.90 -3.22 0.84
N ASP A 167 -10.67 -2.31 0.25
CA ASP A 167 -12.06 -2.56 -0.18
C ASP A 167 -12.20 -3.77 -1.13
N PHE A 168 -11.19 -4.02 -1.97
CA PHE A 168 -11.17 -5.19 -2.84
C PHE A 168 -10.78 -6.45 -2.07
N ILE A 169 -9.79 -6.33 -1.17
CA ILE A 169 -9.28 -7.45 -0.37
C ILE A 169 -10.34 -7.96 0.61
N MET A 170 -11.09 -7.08 1.27
CA MET A 170 -12.19 -7.47 2.17
C MET A 170 -13.28 -8.29 1.47
N LYS A 171 -13.41 -8.17 0.14
CA LYS A 171 -14.38 -8.92 -0.69
C LYS A 171 -13.78 -10.19 -1.29
N SER A 172 -12.46 -10.38 -1.18
CA SER A 172 -11.76 -11.51 -1.75
C SER A 172 -11.84 -12.72 -0.80
N PRO A 173 -11.66 -13.96 -1.31
CA PRO A 173 -11.60 -15.14 -0.46
C PRO A 173 -10.38 -15.11 0.49
N ASP A 174 -9.31 -14.41 0.09
CA ASP A 174 -8.06 -14.30 0.84
C ASP A 174 -8.21 -13.49 2.15
N TRP A 175 -9.28 -12.68 2.28
CA TRP A 175 -9.60 -11.95 3.50
C TRP A 175 -9.61 -12.86 4.73
N THR A 176 -10.38 -13.95 4.64
CA THR A 176 -10.60 -14.86 5.76
C THR A 176 -9.37 -15.67 6.15
N SER A 177 -8.37 -15.78 5.26
CA SER A 177 -7.12 -16.50 5.52
C SER A 177 -5.94 -15.59 5.86
N MET A 178 -6.15 -14.27 5.94
CA MET A 178 -5.12 -13.32 6.36
C MET A 178 -4.68 -13.60 7.79
N ASP A 179 -3.38 -13.50 8.05
CA ASP A 179 -2.81 -13.69 9.37
C ASP A 179 -3.25 -12.56 10.34
N PRO A 180 -3.56 -12.86 11.61
CA PRO A 180 -3.99 -11.87 12.59
C PRO A 180 -2.99 -10.72 12.77
N ASP A 181 -1.69 -11.02 12.82
CA ASP A 181 -0.64 -10.00 13.02
C ASP A 181 -0.56 -9.09 11.79
N ASP A 182 -0.73 -9.68 10.59
CA ASP A 182 -0.83 -8.98 9.31
C ASP A 182 -1.98 -7.99 9.30
N LEU A 183 -3.18 -8.48 9.65
CA LEU A 183 -4.39 -7.68 9.70
C LEU A 183 -4.28 -6.56 10.74
N SER A 184 -3.79 -6.83 11.95
CA SER A 184 -3.60 -5.81 12.99
C SER A 184 -2.75 -4.64 12.46
N SER A 185 -1.59 -4.93 11.85
CA SER A 185 -0.73 -3.88 11.31
C SER A 185 -1.40 -3.05 10.21
N LEU A 186 -2.24 -3.66 9.39
CA LEU A 186 -2.94 -2.98 8.30
C LEU A 186 -4.03 -2.06 8.87
N LEU A 187 -4.74 -2.50 9.92
CA LEU A 187 -5.73 -1.70 10.61
C LEU A 187 -5.12 -0.51 11.36
N GLU A 188 -3.86 -0.58 11.79
CA GLU A 188 -3.18 0.58 12.40
C GLU A 188 -2.96 1.74 11.42
N ARG A 189 -2.82 1.44 10.11
CA ARG A 189 -2.42 2.41 9.09
C ARG A 189 -3.47 3.50 8.82
N SER A 190 -3.04 4.76 8.83
CA SER A 190 -3.92 5.90 8.48
C SER A 190 -4.16 6.07 6.97
N ASP A 191 -3.30 5.52 6.12
CA ASP A 191 -3.43 5.54 4.65
C ASP A 191 -4.29 4.37 4.11
N LEU A 192 -5.02 3.67 4.99
CA LEU A 192 -5.97 2.64 4.60
C LEU A 192 -7.13 3.24 3.78
N VAL A 193 -7.36 2.73 2.57
CA VAL A 193 -8.44 3.15 1.69
C VAL A 193 -9.62 2.20 1.84
N VAL A 194 -10.71 2.72 2.39
CA VAL A 194 -11.96 1.97 2.60
C VAL A 194 -13.16 2.86 2.33
N GLU A 195 -14.33 2.28 2.06
CA GLU A 195 -15.55 3.06 1.85
C GLU A 195 -15.91 3.96 3.04
N ASN A 196 -15.93 3.38 4.24
CA ASN A 196 -16.13 4.07 5.51
C ASN A 196 -15.70 3.15 6.67
N GLU A 197 -15.67 3.66 7.91
CA GLU A 197 -15.24 2.85 9.06
C GLU A 197 -16.26 1.75 9.43
N LEU A 198 -17.54 1.92 9.09
CA LEU A 198 -18.57 0.91 9.34
C LEU A 198 -18.32 -0.34 8.49
N THR A 199 -18.07 -0.20 7.19
CA THR A 199 -17.79 -1.35 6.31
C THR A 199 -16.53 -2.09 6.73
N LEU A 200 -15.51 -1.38 7.21
CA LEU A 200 -14.31 -1.97 7.80
C LEU A 200 -14.63 -2.78 9.06
N LEU A 201 -15.44 -2.23 9.98
CA LEU A 201 -15.88 -2.94 11.18
C LEU A 201 -16.66 -4.22 10.82
N GLU A 202 -17.59 -4.14 9.87
CA GLU A 202 -18.36 -5.29 9.39
C GLU A 202 -17.46 -6.40 8.81
N ALA A 203 -16.47 -6.04 8.00
CA ALA A 203 -15.50 -6.98 7.46
C ALA A 203 -14.64 -7.64 8.54
N VAL A 204 -14.17 -6.86 9.53
CA VAL A 204 -13.39 -7.37 10.67
C VAL A 204 -14.24 -8.29 11.54
N MET A 205 -15.53 -7.99 11.75
CA MET A 205 -16.43 -8.87 12.49
C MET A 205 -16.64 -10.22 11.80
N GLU A 206 -16.76 -10.24 10.47
CA GLU A 206 -16.86 -11.52 9.75
C GLU A 206 -15.56 -12.33 9.86
N TRP A 207 -14.40 -11.66 9.86
CA TRP A 207 -13.11 -12.31 10.09
C TRP A 207 -13.00 -12.89 11.52
N LEU A 208 -13.39 -12.12 12.53
CA LEU A 208 -13.39 -12.53 13.94
C LEU A 208 -14.36 -13.68 14.24
N ARG A 209 -15.36 -13.91 13.39
CA ARG A 209 -16.22 -15.09 13.48
C ARG A 209 -15.43 -16.39 13.35
N ILE A 210 -14.33 -16.37 12.60
CA ILE A 210 -13.41 -17.50 12.38
C ILE A 210 -12.31 -17.50 13.45
N HIS A 211 -11.81 -16.32 13.82
CA HIS A 211 -10.66 -16.15 14.73
C HIS A 211 -11.03 -15.28 15.96
N PRO A 212 -11.86 -15.79 16.90
CA PRO A 212 -12.42 -15.00 18.00
C PRO A 212 -11.39 -14.48 19.00
N ASP A 213 -10.24 -15.15 19.10
CA ASP A 213 -9.22 -14.90 20.12
C ASP A 213 -8.49 -13.55 19.92
N TYR A 214 -8.54 -12.98 18.71
CA TYR A 214 -7.88 -11.72 18.35
C TYR A 214 -8.81 -10.51 18.40
N SER A 215 -9.99 -10.66 19.03
CA SER A 215 -11.01 -9.60 19.07
C SER A 215 -10.54 -8.33 19.76
N GLU A 216 -9.87 -8.43 20.91
CA GLU A 216 -9.36 -7.25 21.63
C GLU A 216 -8.28 -6.51 20.82
N GLU A 217 -7.38 -7.26 20.19
CA GLU A 217 -6.28 -6.72 19.38
C GLU A 217 -6.75 -6.01 18.12
N LEU A 218 -7.76 -6.54 17.43
CA LEU A 218 -8.23 -5.95 16.17
C LEU A 218 -9.22 -4.81 16.39
N ILE A 219 -10.11 -4.92 17.38
CA ILE A 219 -11.19 -3.95 17.58
C ILE A 219 -10.67 -2.61 18.11
N GLN A 220 -9.57 -2.59 18.87
CA GLN A 220 -8.94 -1.33 19.31
C GLN A 220 -8.48 -0.43 18.15
N HIS A 221 -8.23 -1.01 16.96
CA HIS A 221 -7.83 -0.25 15.78
C HIS A 221 -9.02 0.33 15.00
N ILE A 222 -10.26 -0.05 15.34
CA ILE A 222 -11.47 0.51 14.73
C ILE A 222 -11.73 1.90 15.30
N ARG A 223 -11.82 2.89 14.40
CA ARG A 223 -12.00 4.31 14.73
C ARG A 223 -13.48 4.63 14.93
N PHE A 224 -14.08 4.09 16.00
CA PHE A 224 -15.50 4.30 16.31
C PHE A 224 -15.99 5.76 16.16
N PRO A 225 -15.26 6.81 16.60
CA PRO A 225 -15.67 8.19 16.41
C PRO A 225 -15.94 8.59 14.95
N MET A 226 -15.31 7.92 13.96
CA MET A 226 -15.47 8.18 12.53
C MET A 226 -16.79 7.63 11.95
N MET A 227 -17.54 6.83 12.70
CA MET A 227 -18.89 6.43 12.32
C MET A 227 -19.92 7.51 12.68
N SER A 228 -21.06 7.47 12.01
CA SER A 228 -22.20 8.34 12.28
C SER A 228 -23.19 7.70 13.26
N PRO A 229 -24.00 8.51 13.97
CA PRO A 229 -25.07 8.00 14.82
C PRO A 229 -26.08 7.07 14.12
N GLU A 230 -26.32 7.31 12.83
CA GLU A 230 -27.22 6.50 12.00
C GLU A 230 -26.64 5.10 11.72
N GLU A 231 -25.34 5.04 11.41
CA GLU A 231 -24.59 3.79 11.21
C GLU A 231 -24.50 2.96 12.49
N ILE A 232 -24.31 3.58 13.66
CA ILE A 232 -24.35 2.84 14.92
C ILE A 232 -25.77 2.35 15.26
N CYS A 233 -26.80 3.10 14.87
CA CYS A 233 -28.18 2.69 15.08
C CYS A 233 -28.54 1.44 14.26
N SER A 234 -28.08 1.35 13.02
CA SER A 234 -28.31 0.16 12.17
C SER A 234 -27.65 -1.10 12.75
N LEU A 235 -26.50 -0.96 13.42
CA LEU A 235 -25.79 -2.05 14.10
C LEU A 235 -26.51 -2.57 15.36
N GLN A 236 -27.51 -1.87 15.90
CA GLN A 236 -28.22 -2.32 17.11
C GLN A 236 -28.89 -3.69 16.93
N SER A 237 -29.32 -4.02 15.72
CA SER A 237 -29.88 -5.33 15.38
C SER A 237 -28.87 -6.48 15.58
N TYR A 238 -27.57 -6.18 15.50
CA TYR A 238 -26.46 -7.12 15.64
C TYR A 238 -25.72 -6.98 16.97
N LYS A 239 -26.24 -6.16 17.90
CA LYS A 239 -25.58 -5.79 19.17
C LYS A 239 -25.03 -6.99 19.95
N GLY A 240 -25.75 -8.11 20.00
CA GLY A 240 -25.31 -9.32 20.70
C GLY A 240 -24.04 -9.95 20.11
N ASN A 241 -23.86 -9.88 18.80
CA ASN A 241 -22.66 -10.39 18.13
C ASN A 241 -21.47 -9.44 18.37
N ILE A 242 -21.71 -8.13 18.33
CA ILE A 242 -20.65 -7.13 18.53
C ILE A 242 -20.17 -7.15 19.97
N GLN A 243 -21.08 -7.20 20.95
CA GLN A 243 -20.74 -7.24 22.38
C GLN A 243 -19.96 -8.50 22.78
N ARG A 244 -20.11 -9.60 22.03
CA ARG A 244 -19.33 -10.81 22.24
C ARG A 244 -17.84 -10.57 22.00
N PHE A 245 -17.50 -9.80 20.97
CA PHE A 245 -16.12 -9.50 20.60
C PHE A 245 -15.61 -8.20 21.23
N HIS A 246 -16.51 -7.26 21.55
CA HIS A 246 -16.18 -5.99 22.15
C HIS A 246 -17.05 -5.71 23.39
N PRO A 247 -16.63 -6.14 24.59
CA PRO A 247 -17.34 -5.83 25.83
C PRO A 247 -17.52 -4.32 26.06
N GLY A 248 -16.61 -3.48 25.53
CA GLY A 248 -16.66 -2.03 25.62
C GLY A 248 -17.53 -1.34 24.56
N PHE A 249 -18.31 -2.08 23.77
CA PHE A 249 -19.07 -1.53 22.64
C PHE A 249 -20.01 -0.39 23.03
N GLU A 250 -20.65 -0.45 24.19
CA GLU A 250 -21.54 0.63 24.64
C GLU A 250 -20.79 1.95 24.89
N SER A 251 -19.60 1.86 25.49
CA SER A 251 -18.72 3.02 25.67
C SER A 251 -18.27 3.61 24.33
N SER A 252 -17.92 2.75 23.37
CA SER A 252 -17.58 3.18 22.01
C SER A 252 -18.75 3.86 21.31
N CYS A 253 -19.97 3.30 21.39
CA CYS A 253 -21.19 3.92 20.86
C CYS A 253 -21.44 5.29 21.48
N MET A 254 -21.30 5.42 22.80
CA MET A 254 -21.43 6.71 23.48
C MET A 254 -20.37 7.71 23.01
N LEU A 255 -19.15 7.26 22.73
CA LEU A 255 -18.11 8.11 22.15
C LEU A 255 -18.48 8.59 20.74
N VAL A 256 -19.09 7.73 19.91
CA VAL A 256 -19.61 8.13 18.58
C VAL A 256 -20.62 9.26 18.71
N TYR A 257 -21.60 9.12 19.61
CA TYR A 257 -22.59 10.18 19.85
C TYR A 257 -21.92 11.46 20.36
N LYS A 258 -20.99 11.38 21.33
CA LYS A 258 -20.26 12.55 21.82
C LYS A 258 -19.50 13.25 20.69
N ALA A 259 -18.78 12.48 19.86
CA ALA A 259 -17.96 12.99 18.78
C ALA A 259 -18.79 13.73 17.72
N ASN A 260 -19.98 13.21 17.39
CA ASN A 260 -20.86 13.80 16.38
C ASN A 260 -21.81 14.88 16.94
N CYS A 261 -22.01 14.95 18.26
CA CYS A 261 -22.98 15.86 18.90
C CYS A 261 -22.36 16.99 19.73
N LEU A 262 -21.07 16.96 20.07
CA LEU A 262 -20.41 18.01 20.86
C LEU A 262 -19.42 18.81 19.99
N PRO A 263 -19.16 20.09 20.35
CA PRO A 263 -18.04 20.84 19.76
C PRO A 263 -16.69 20.16 20.07
N MET A 264 -15.73 20.28 19.15
CA MET A 264 -14.44 19.58 19.27
C MET A 264 -13.67 19.99 20.53
N GLU A 265 -13.79 21.23 20.95
CA GLU A 265 -13.16 21.77 22.16
C GLU A 265 -13.65 21.07 23.43
N THR A 266 -14.91 20.61 23.44
CA THR A 266 -15.45 19.88 24.58
C THR A 266 -14.90 18.45 24.64
N ILE A 267 -14.69 17.84 23.48
CA ILE A 267 -14.12 16.50 23.33
C ILE A 267 -12.65 16.52 23.73
N ALA A 268 -11.90 17.55 23.29
CA ALA A 268 -10.48 17.77 23.56
C ALA A 268 -10.12 17.80 25.06
N ARG A 269 -11.05 18.21 25.93
CA ARG A 269 -10.84 18.23 27.39
C ARG A 269 -10.75 16.85 28.03
N HIS A 270 -11.27 15.82 27.36
CA HIS A 270 -11.40 14.48 27.92
C HIS A 270 -10.73 13.39 27.07
N HIS A 271 -10.41 13.71 25.81
CA HIS A 271 -9.85 12.76 24.85
C HIS A 271 -8.72 13.43 24.06
N ASP A 272 -7.71 12.64 23.70
CA ASP A 272 -6.70 13.06 22.74
C ASP A 272 -7.29 13.04 21.32
N ILE A 273 -7.65 14.24 20.85
CA ILE A 273 -8.26 14.46 19.54
C ILE A 273 -7.24 14.41 18.38
N THR A 274 -5.94 14.36 18.70
CA THR A 274 -4.87 14.16 17.72
C THR A 274 -4.56 12.69 17.50
N SER A 275 -5.16 11.81 18.30
CA SER A 275 -5.00 10.37 18.18
C SER A 275 -5.61 9.81 16.89
N SER A 276 -5.19 8.61 16.52
CA SER A 276 -5.69 7.92 15.32
C SER A 276 -7.19 7.67 15.37
N SER A 277 -7.79 7.53 16.56
CA SER A 277 -9.24 7.32 16.73
C SER A 277 -10.10 8.50 16.25
N PHE A 278 -9.57 9.73 16.26
CA PHE A 278 -10.25 10.94 15.80
C PHE A 278 -9.77 11.41 14.43
N THR A 279 -8.83 10.68 13.83
CA THR A 279 -8.25 11.00 12.53
C THR A 279 -8.94 10.17 11.45
N PRO A 280 -9.49 10.77 10.38
CA PRO A 280 -10.08 9.99 9.29
C PRO A 280 -9.01 9.19 8.54
N ARG A 281 -9.39 8.01 8.05
CA ARG A 281 -8.62 7.28 7.03
C ARG A 281 -8.89 7.88 5.65
N LEU A 282 -8.50 7.18 4.59
CA LEU A 282 -8.84 7.53 3.22
C LEU A 282 -10.22 6.97 2.86
N TYR A 283 -11.27 7.62 3.35
CA TYR A 283 -12.65 7.20 3.12
C TYR A 283 -13.15 7.56 1.72
N THR A 284 -13.64 6.58 0.96
CA THR A 284 -14.11 6.75 -0.43
C THR A 284 -15.61 7.00 -0.56
N SER A 285 -16.37 7.02 0.53
CA SER A 285 -17.79 7.39 0.47
C SER A 285 -17.99 8.89 0.17
N ASP A 286 -19.14 9.21 -0.42
CA ASP A 286 -19.50 10.58 -0.84
C ASP A 286 -19.55 11.60 0.32
N LYS A 287 -19.51 11.13 1.58
CA LYS A 287 -19.42 12.00 2.78
C LYS A 287 -18.03 12.63 2.95
N PHE A 288 -16.99 12.03 2.39
CA PHE A 288 -15.59 12.40 2.58
C PHE A 288 -14.88 12.79 1.30
N GLY A 289 -15.47 12.53 0.13
CA GLY A 289 -14.81 12.76 -1.13
C GLY A 289 -15.71 12.69 -2.33
N VAL A 290 -15.09 12.78 -3.50
CA VAL A 290 -15.74 12.62 -4.80
C VAL A 290 -14.84 11.88 -5.77
N ARG A 291 -15.43 10.94 -6.53
CA ARG A 291 -14.77 10.31 -7.67
C ARG A 291 -14.82 11.24 -8.87
N TRP A 292 -13.67 11.66 -9.37
CA TRP A 292 -13.54 12.57 -10.50
C TRP A 292 -13.01 11.85 -11.74
N GLN A 293 -13.88 11.68 -12.74
CA GLN A 293 -13.53 11.08 -14.03
C GLN A 293 -13.31 12.18 -15.07
N LEU A 294 -12.09 12.23 -15.59
CA LEU A 294 -11.63 13.21 -16.56
C LEU A 294 -11.60 12.54 -17.94
N SER A 295 -12.77 12.48 -18.59
CA SER A 295 -12.94 11.89 -19.92
C SER A 295 -12.42 12.79 -21.03
N ASN A 296 -12.17 12.20 -22.20
CA ASN A 296 -11.60 12.87 -23.38
C ASN A 296 -10.25 13.53 -23.07
N TRP A 297 -9.40 12.86 -22.28
CA TRP A 297 -8.13 13.39 -21.79
C TRP A 297 -7.22 13.90 -22.92
N SER A 298 -7.18 13.19 -24.04
CA SER A 298 -6.42 13.56 -25.24
C SER A 298 -6.92 14.84 -25.92
N GLN A 299 -8.19 15.19 -25.72
CA GLN A 299 -8.86 16.36 -26.33
C GLN A 299 -8.95 17.55 -25.37
N LEU A 300 -8.62 17.36 -24.09
CA LEU A 300 -8.58 18.45 -23.12
C LEU A 300 -7.64 19.54 -23.64
N GLY A 301 -8.17 20.76 -23.77
CA GLY A 301 -7.41 21.92 -24.23
C GLY A 301 -6.73 22.64 -23.06
N THR A 302 -6.49 23.93 -23.24
CA THR A 302 -6.02 24.83 -22.18
C THR A 302 -7.11 25.25 -21.20
N GLU A 303 -8.30 24.66 -21.29
CA GLU A 303 -9.44 24.97 -20.42
C GLU A 303 -9.28 24.32 -19.04
N VAL A 304 -9.83 24.98 -18.03
CA VAL A 304 -9.84 24.46 -16.65
C VAL A 304 -10.91 23.39 -16.54
N THR A 305 -10.58 22.28 -15.89
CA THR A 305 -11.58 21.30 -15.44
C THR A 305 -11.76 21.47 -13.94
N SER A 306 -13.00 21.60 -13.49
CA SER A 306 -13.30 21.92 -12.08
C SER A 306 -14.26 20.89 -11.49
N THR A 307 -14.12 20.64 -10.20
CA THR A 307 -15.09 19.88 -9.40
C THR A 307 -15.22 20.49 -8.01
N GLU A 308 -16.43 20.40 -7.44
CA GLU A 308 -16.75 20.86 -6.09
C GLU A 308 -17.40 19.72 -5.32
N PHE A 309 -17.02 19.57 -4.05
CA PHE A 309 -17.60 18.57 -3.16
C PHE A 309 -17.59 19.05 -1.71
N SER A 310 -18.42 18.43 -0.87
CA SER A 310 -18.48 18.76 0.55
C SER A 310 -18.09 17.56 1.39
N THR A 311 -17.29 17.80 2.43
CA THR A 311 -16.93 16.78 3.40
C THR A 311 -17.52 17.11 4.75
N THR A 312 -18.02 16.12 5.48
CA THR A 312 -18.47 16.31 6.85
C THR A 312 -17.74 15.36 7.78
N VAL A 313 -17.00 15.92 8.73
CA VAL A 313 -16.30 15.17 9.77
C VAL A 313 -16.81 15.72 11.10
N PHE A 314 -17.43 14.84 11.91
CA PHE A 314 -18.17 15.24 13.11
C PHE A 314 -19.22 16.33 12.78
N LYS A 315 -19.21 17.44 13.51
CA LYS A 315 -20.10 18.60 13.25
C LYS A 315 -19.62 19.53 12.14
N LYS A 316 -18.43 19.31 11.59
CA LYS A 316 -17.79 20.27 10.70
C LYS A 316 -17.98 19.86 9.25
N SER A 317 -18.68 20.71 8.51
CA SER A 317 -18.78 20.61 7.05
C SER A 317 -17.83 21.59 6.37
N SER A 318 -17.08 21.09 5.38
CA SER A 318 -16.15 21.87 4.56
C SER A 318 -16.54 21.74 3.09
N ILE A 319 -16.51 22.84 2.34
CA ILE A 319 -16.75 22.84 0.89
C ILE A 319 -15.40 22.98 0.18
N TRP A 320 -15.10 22.07 -0.71
CA TRP A 320 -13.85 21.99 -1.46
C TRP A 320 -14.09 22.37 -2.91
N GLU A 321 -13.18 23.17 -3.46
CA GLU A 321 -13.11 23.46 -4.89
C GLU A 321 -11.75 23.01 -5.41
N VAL A 322 -11.76 22.16 -6.44
CA VAL A 322 -10.55 21.64 -7.07
C VAL A 322 -10.57 21.94 -8.56
N ASN A 323 -9.52 22.61 -9.02
CA ASN A 323 -9.33 23.08 -10.38
C ASN A 323 -8.09 22.43 -10.99
N LEU A 324 -8.26 21.72 -12.09
CA LEU A 324 -7.18 21.08 -12.85
C LEU A 324 -6.89 21.88 -14.12
N PHE A 325 -5.61 22.19 -14.32
CA PHE A 325 -5.08 22.86 -15.51
C PHE A 325 -4.19 21.87 -16.28
N PRO A 326 -4.77 20.98 -17.11
CA PRO A 326 -4.04 19.86 -17.73
C PRO A 326 -2.97 20.28 -18.73
N TYR A 327 -3.07 21.49 -19.30
CA TYR A 327 -2.10 22.06 -20.26
C TYR A 327 -1.69 23.50 -19.93
N GLY A 328 -1.94 23.97 -18.70
CA GLY A 328 -1.41 25.23 -18.16
C GLY A 328 -2.03 26.55 -18.64
N GLY A 329 -3.13 26.56 -19.36
CA GLY A 329 -3.84 27.81 -19.65
C GLY A 329 -4.61 28.35 -18.45
N ARG A 330 -4.32 29.58 -18.00
CA ARG A 330 -5.20 30.31 -17.07
C ARG A 330 -6.03 31.33 -17.84
N VAL A 331 -7.35 31.24 -17.76
CA VAL A 331 -8.25 32.28 -18.29
C VAL A 331 -8.70 33.14 -17.12
N THR A 332 -8.17 34.35 -17.00
CA THR A 332 -8.63 35.31 -15.98
C THR A 332 -9.59 36.30 -16.65
N GLN A 333 -10.82 36.40 -16.14
CA GLN A 333 -11.80 37.38 -16.60
C GLN A 333 -11.80 38.57 -15.65
N TYR A 334 -11.73 39.78 -16.21
CA TYR A 334 -11.93 41.01 -15.44
C TYR A 334 -13.06 41.81 -16.07
N SER A 335 -13.96 42.33 -15.23
CA SER A 335 -14.89 43.39 -15.62
C SER A 335 -14.16 44.73 -15.49
N VAL A 336 -13.94 45.40 -16.62
CA VAL A 336 -13.46 46.78 -16.59
C VAL A 336 -14.68 47.68 -16.38
N GLY A 337 -14.57 48.61 -15.43
CA GLY A 337 -15.69 49.47 -15.03
C GLY A 337 -16.38 50.18 -16.20
N ASN A 338 -17.71 50.13 -16.17
CA ASN A 338 -18.69 50.99 -16.83
C ASN A 338 -18.78 51.05 -18.36
N GLN A 339 -18.28 50.09 -19.13
CA GLN A 339 -18.83 49.76 -20.45
C GLN A 339 -18.73 48.25 -20.69
N ASP A 340 -19.78 47.65 -21.25
CA ASP A 340 -20.03 46.21 -21.48
C ASP A 340 -18.91 45.46 -22.25
N GLY A 341 -17.73 45.31 -21.64
CA GLY A 341 -16.59 44.60 -22.19
C GLY A 341 -15.98 43.67 -21.15
N GLN A 342 -16.39 42.41 -21.16
CA GLN A 342 -15.69 41.34 -20.43
C GLN A 342 -14.35 41.06 -21.15
N LEU A 343 -13.24 41.52 -20.57
CA LEU A 343 -11.91 41.20 -21.07
C LEU A 343 -11.47 39.84 -20.52
N ARG A 344 -11.35 38.85 -21.41
CA ARG A 344 -10.73 37.55 -21.12
C ARG A 344 -9.24 37.64 -21.39
N ILE A 345 -8.39 37.68 -20.37
CA ILE A 345 -6.95 37.52 -20.54
C ILE A 345 -6.62 36.05 -20.31
N VAL A 346 -6.28 35.35 -21.40
CA VAL A 346 -5.71 34.02 -21.31
C VAL A 346 -4.22 34.16 -21.03
N THR A 347 -3.84 33.97 -19.78
CA THR A 347 -2.45 33.82 -19.38
C THR A 347 -2.05 32.39 -19.70
N LYS A 348 -1.36 32.16 -20.83
CA LYS A 348 -0.73 30.87 -21.08
C LYS A 348 0.41 30.70 -20.08
N THR A 349 0.26 29.76 -19.16
CA THR A 349 1.38 29.26 -18.37
C THR A 349 1.75 27.89 -18.92
N ASP A 350 3.02 27.56 -19.09
CA ASP A 350 3.40 26.21 -19.56
C ASP A 350 3.28 25.14 -18.45
N LYS A 351 2.67 25.49 -17.32
CA LYS A 351 2.67 24.69 -16.09
C LYS A 351 1.34 23.98 -15.89
N ARG A 352 1.39 22.65 -15.94
CA ARG A 352 0.29 21.76 -15.56
C ARG A 352 0.09 21.81 -14.05
N GLU A 353 -1.06 22.30 -13.57
CA GLU A 353 -1.28 22.56 -12.14
C GLU A 353 -2.62 21.98 -11.66
N LEU A 354 -2.63 21.38 -10.47
CA LEU A 354 -3.82 21.12 -9.68
C LEU A 354 -3.90 22.22 -8.62
N MET A 355 -5.04 22.90 -8.55
CA MET A 355 -5.31 23.91 -7.53
C MET A 355 -6.46 23.43 -6.66
N CYS A 356 -6.33 23.60 -5.35
CA CYS A 356 -7.38 23.25 -4.40
C CYS A 356 -7.54 24.36 -3.37
N ARG A 357 -8.78 24.61 -2.92
CA ARG A 357 -9.06 25.44 -1.75
C ARG A 357 -10.27 24.91 -0.98
N VAL A 358 -10.37 25.31 0.28
CA VAL A 358 -11.58 25.16 1.08
C VAL A 358 -12.37 26.47 1.02
N CYS A 359 -13.52 26.45 0.35
CA CYS A 359 -14.35 27.64 0.08
C CYS A 359 -15.17 28.09 1.29
N LYS A 360 -15.53 27.17 2.18
CA LYS A 360 -16.31 27.45 3.37
C LYS A 360 -15.96 26.48 4.48
N CYS A 361 -15.64 27.03 5.65
CA CYS A 361 -15.37 26.32 6.90
C CYS A 361 -16.21 26.99 8.01
N GLN A 362 -16.89 26.21 8.87
CA GLN A 362 -17.89 26.74 9.83
C GLN A 362 -17.29 27.29 11.16
N GLU A 363 -15.98 27.25 11.36
CA GLU A 363 -15.29 27.64 12.63
C GLU A 363 -14.00 28.45 12.37
N SER A 364 -13.41 29.04 13.41
CA SER A 364 -12.15 29.79 13.31
C SER A 364 -11.01 28.90 12.81
N GLU A 365 -10.25 29.39 11.83
CA GLU A 365 -9.17 28.68 11.11
C GLU A 365 -7.98 28.25 12.00
N SER A 366 -7.93 28.67 13.27
CA SER A 366 -6.78 28.42 14.16
C SER A 366 -6.66 26.98 14.70
N ASN A 367 -7.75 26.20 14.71
CA ASN A 367 -7.81 24.96 15.51
C ASN A 367 -7.78 23.67 14.68
N HIS A 368 -7.60 23.77 13.37
CA HIS A 368 -7.59 22.62 12.47
C HIS A 368 -6.72 22.85 11.23
N GLU A 369 -6.39 21.77 10.55
CA GLU A 369 -5.71 21.74 9.26
C GLU A 369 -6.53 20.96 8.24
N HIS A 370 -6.38 21.33 6.97
CA HIS A 370 -7.04 20.69 5.86
C HIS A 370 -6.00 19.98 4.97
N ARG A 371 -6.34 18.79 4.50
CA ARG A 371 -5.54 18.04 3.55
C ARG A 371 -6.43 17.47 2.46
N LEU A 372 -5.99 17.57 1.22
CA LEU A 372 -6.59 16.88 0.11
C LEU A 372 -5.76 15.63 -0.18
N ALA A 373 -6.33 14.46 0.02
CA ALA A 373 -5.78 13.22 -0.49
C ALA A 373 -6.35 12.94 -1.90
N VAL A 374 -5.47 12.63 -2.84
CA VAL A 374 -5.80 12.32 -4.23
C VAL A 374 -5.41 10.88 -4.48
N LEU A 375 -6.41 10.00 -4.56
CA LEU A 375 -6.21 8.61 -4.98
C LEU A 375 -6.15 8.59 -6.50
N ILE A 376 -5.08 8.03 -7.05
CA ILE A 376 -4.85 7.92 -8.49
C ILE A 376 -5.10 6.47 -8.88
N TYR A 377 -6.11 6.26 -9.73
CA TYR A 377 -6.49 4.91 -10.13
C TYR A 377 -5.79 4.48 -11.41
N GLN A 378 -5.53 3.18 -11.48
CA GLN A 378 -5.13 2.48 -12.69
C GLN A 378 -6.17 1.40 -13.00
N PHE A 379 -6.47 1.21 -14.28
CA PHE A 379 -7.28 0.07 -14.71
C PHE A 379 -6.38 -1.10 -15.07
N ALA A 380 -6.53 -2.21 -14.36
CA ALA A 380 -5.73 -3.41 -14.54
C ALA A 380 -6.56 -4.66 -14.21
N ASN A 381 -6.38 -5.71 -15.02
CA ASN A 381 -7.09 -6.99 -14.86
C ASN A 381 -8.62 -6.87 -14.72
N GLY A 382 -9.24 -5.88 -15.40
CA GLY A 382 -10.68 -5.65 -15.37
C GLY A 382 -11.19 -4.82 -14.18
N ASN A 383 -10.31 -4.37 -13.29
CA ASN A 383 -10.66 -3.63 -12.08
C ASN A 383 -9.92 -2.28 -12.00
N TRP A 384 -10.50 -1.36 -11.25
CA TRP A 384 -9.84 -0.10 -10.89
C TRP A 384 -9.13 -0.28 -9.56
N ILE A 385 -7.80 -0.19 -9.58
CA ILE A 385 -6.96 -0.28 -8.39
C ILE A 385 -6.39 1.10 -8.04
N VAL A 386 -6.25 1.38 -6.75
CA VAL A 386 -5.53 2.57 -6.28
C VAL A 386 -4.04 2.28 -6.39
N ARG A 387 -3.35 3.10 -7.17
CA ARG A 387 -1.96 2.88 -7.54
C ARG A 387 -1.01 3.86 -6.89
N ASP A 388 -1.49 5.06 -6.60
CA ASP A 388 -0.74 6.09 -5.90
C ASP A 388 -1.71 6.96 -5.10
N VAL A 389 -1.23 7.48 -3.98
CA VAL A 389 -1.96 8.40 -3.11
C VAL A 389 -1.08 9.61 -2.88
N LYS A 390 -1.62 10.79 -3.21
CA LYS A 390 -0.94 12.07 -3.02
C LYS A 390 -1.68 12.90 -2.01
N GLU A 391 -0.99 13.24 -0.93
CA GLU A 391 -1.52 14.09 0.12
C GLU A 391 -1.00 15.52 -0.05
N LEU A 392 -1.92 16.49 -0.08
CA LEU A 392 -1.64 17.90 -0.26
C LEU A 392 -2.21 18.68 0.91
N ASP A 393 -1.35 19.29 1.74
CA ASP A 393 -1.81 20.17 2.81
C ASP A 393 -2.36 21.47 2.22
N VAL A 394 -3.60 21.82 2.58
CA VAL A 394 -4.32 22.99 2.05
C VAL A 394 -4.43 24.04 3.14
N TYR A 395 -3.78 25.19 2.92
CA TYR A 395 -3.73 26.30 3.86
C TYR A 395 -4.71 27.42 3.46
N ASP A 396 -5.63 27.74 4.36
CA ASP A 396 -6.60 28.85 4.30
C ASP A 396 -7.49 28.91 3.03
N SER A 397 -8.30 29.96 2.94
CA SER A 397 -9.18 30.28 1.80
C SER A 397 -8.46 30.55 0.46
N SER A 398 -7.13 30.51 0.44
CA SER A 398 -6.31 30.70 -0.74
C SER A 398 -6.16 29.40 -1.53
N PHE A 399 -6.05 29.48 -2.87
CA PHE A 399 -5.78 28.28 -3.66
C PHE A 399 -4.36 27.78 -3.42
N PHE A 400 -4.26 26.62 -2.77
CA PHE A 400 -3.07 25.79 -2.80
C PHE A 400 -2.81 25.32 -4.23
N LYS A 401 -1.54 25.20 -4.62
CA LYS A 401 -1.11 24.83 -5.98
C LYS A 401 -0.09 23.71 -5.91
N SER A 402 -0.39 22.59 -6.57
CA SER A 402 0.54 21.50 -6.83
C SER A 402 0.76 21.37 -8.34
N LYS A 403 1.95 21.01 -8.79
CA LYS A 403 2.09 20.65 -10.22
C LYS A 403 1.45 19.28 -10.43
N ILE A 404 0.87 19.08 -11.62
CA ILE A 404 0.35 17.75 -12.00
C ILE A 404 1.51 16.74 -12.09
N GLU A 405 2.71 17.18 -12.45
CA GLU A 405 3.92 16.34 -12.45
C GLU A 405 4.31 15.85 -11.05
N ASP A 406 3.92 16.58 -10.00
CA ASP A 406 4.09 16.15 -8.61
C ASP A 406 3.04 15.08 -8.22
N LEU A 407 1.91 15.03 -8.94
CA LEU A 407 0.87 14.02 -8.76
C LEU A 407 1.16 12.75 -9.54
N VAL A 408 1.39 12.88 -10.85
CA VAL A 408 1.71 11.78 -11.76
C VAL A 408 2.82 12.26 -12.72
N PRO A 409 4.02 11.65 -12.67
CA PRO A 409 5.08 11.97 -13.61
C PRO A 409 4.62 11.80 -15.06
N LYS A 410 5.02 12.72 -15.95
CA LYS A 410 4.58 12.70 -17.36
C LYS A 410 4.88 11.38 -18.08
N ALA A 411 5.97 10.70 -17.71
CA ALA A 411 6.36 9.42 -18.27
C ALA A 411 5.41 8.27 -17.85
N GLU A 412 4.76 8.39 -16.68
CA GLU A 412 3.88 7.36 -16.14
C GLU A 412 2.41 7.62 -16.43
N LEU A 413 2.04 8.87 -16.75
CA LEU A 413 0.67 9.29 -17.05
C LEU A 413 -0.11 8.34 -17.99
N PRO A 414 0.47 7.79 -19.09
CA PRO A 414 -0.24 6.85 -19.95
C PRO A 414 -0.73 5.58 -19.24
N ARG A 415 -0.12 5.19 -18.11
CA ARG A 415 -0.52 4.00 -17.33
C ARG A 415 -1.83 4.21 -16.56
N TYR A 416 -2.16 5.45 -16.24
CA TYR A 416 -3.34 5.82 -15.44
C TYR A 416 -4.55 6.21 -16.29
N ILE A 417 -4.36 6.30 -17.61
CA ILE A 417 -5.42 6.64 -18.56
C ILE A 417 -5.95 5.35 -19.17
N HIS A 418 -7.23 5.08 -18.94
CA HIS A 418 -7.95 3.98 -19.57
C HIS A 418 -9.10 4.54 -20.40
N GLU A 419 -9.24 4.11 -21.66
CA GLU A 419 -10.29 4.61 -22.57
C GLU A 419 -10.38 6.15 -22.62
N ASP A 420 -9.21 6.79 -22.75
CA ASP A 420 -9.07 8.27 -22.75
C ASP A 420 -9.68 8.96 -21.52
N THR A 421 -9.73 8.25 -20.39
CA THR A 421 -10.24 8.76 -19.11
C THR A 421 -9.20 8.58 -18.00
N LEU A 422 -8.86 9.68 -17.32
CA LEU A 422 -8.11 9.66 -16.07
C LEU A 422 -9.10 9.63 -14.90
N THR A 423 -8.97 8.64 -14.01
CA THR A 423 -9.84 8.52 -12.83
C THR A 423 -9.09 8.87 -11.56
N LEU A 424 -9.59 9.88 -10.84
CA LEU A 424 -9.10 10.31 -9.54
C LEU A 424 -10.20 10.14 -8.50
N HIS A 425 -9.83 10.03 -7.24
CA HIS A 425 -10.73 10.22 -6.12
C HIS A 425 -10.15 11.26 -5.18
N LEU A 426 -10.91 12.33 -4.97
CA LEU A 426 -10.52 13.45 -4.12
C LEU A 426 -11.14 13.26 -2.75
N ILE A 427 -10.34 13.20 -1.70
CA ILE A 427 -10.78 13.02 -0.32
C ILE A 427 -10.35 14.23 0.48
N GLY A 428 -11.32 14.95 1.03
CA GLY A 428 -11.08 16.12 1.86
C GLY A 428 -11.00 15.73 3.33
N GLN A 429 -9.82 15.87 3.93
CA GLN A 429 -9.59 15.54 5.32
C GLN A 429 -9.46 16.82 6.17
N THR A 430 -9.93 16.72 7.42
CA THR A 430 -9.75 17.75 8.43
C THR A 430 -9.08 17.13 9.64
N PHE A 431 -7.95 17.70 10.05
CA PHE A 431 -7.19 17.29 11.22
C PHE A 431 -7.33 18.35 12.29
N TRP A 432 -7.57 17.93 13.53
CA TRP A 432 -7.75 18.86 14.65
C TRP A 432 -6.42 19.05 15.38
N LYS A 433 -6.17 20.27 15.86
CA LYS A 433 -5.00 20.60 16.67
C LYS A 433 -5.40 20.73 18.14
N MET A 434 -4.50 20.30 19.03
CA MET A 434 -4.60 20.64 20.44
C MET A 434 -3.93 21.99 20.69
N GLU A 435 -4.63 22.90 21.37
CA GLU A 435 -4.02 24.14 21.88
C GLU A 435 -3.01 23.82 22.99
N GLU A 436 -1.89 24.54 23.03
CA GLU A 436 -0.79 24.33 24.00
C GLU A 436 -1.26 24.36 25.47
N GLU A 437 -2.33 25.11 25.79
CA GLU A 437 -2.89 25.19 27.15
C GLU A 437 -3.65 23.90 27.58
N ASN A 438 -4.15 23.10 26.63
CA ASN A 438 -4.90 21.87 26.92
C ASN A 438 -4.03 20.61 27.06
N LEU A 439 -2.73 20.69 26.71
CA LEU A 439 -1.77 19.58 26.85
C LEU A 439 -1.54 19.15 28.30
N HIS A 440 -1.87 20.00 29.28
CA HIS A 440 -1.66 19.74 30.71
C HIS A 440 -2.89 19.24 31.46
N VAL A 441 -4.04 19.06 30.80
CA VAL A 441 -5.32 18.83 31.49
C VAL A 441 -6.15 17.74 30.79
N ILE A 442 -5.59 16.53 30.61
CA ILE A 442 -6.43 15.34 30.46
C ILE A 442 -6.91 14.97 31.86
N ARG A 443 -7.96 15.65 32.34
CA ARG A 443 -8.54 15.35 33.64
C ARG A 443 -9.33 14.06 33.56
N THR A 444 -9.06 13.15 34.47
CA THR A 444 -9.88 11.95 34.65
C THR A 444 -11.30 12.37 35.05
N PRO A 445 -12.34 11.60 34.69
CA PRO A 445 -13.71 11.92 35.09
C PRO A 445 -13.85 12.19 36.61
N GLU A 446 -13.07 11.48 37.43
CA GLU A 446 -13.05 11.61 38.90
C GLU A 446 -12.56 12.98 39.39
N GLU A 447 -11.66 13.65 38.67
CA GLU A 447 -11.14 14.97 39.03
C GLU A 447 -12.17 16.08 38.79
N VAL A 448 -13.06 15.90 37.80
CA VAL A 448 -14.14 16.86 37.50
C VAL A 448 -15.24 16.79 38.57
N TRP A 449 -15.56 15.61 39.10
CA TRP A 449 -16.59 15.47 40.15
C TRP A 449 -16.19 16.12 41.49
N ARG A 450 -14.89 16.24 41.77
CA ARG A 450 -14.39 16.91 42.99
C ARG A 450 -14.49 18.44 42.95
N GLU A 451 -14.64 19.07 41.79
CA GLU A 451 -14.85 20.52 41.70
C GLU A 451 -16.33 20.91 41.90
N TYR A 452 -17.26 19.95 41.83
CA TYR A 452 -18.70 20.17 42.01
C TYR A 452 -19.26 19.57 43.32
N SER A 453 -18.39 19.12 44.23
CA SER A 453 -18.72 18.69 45.60
C SER A 453 -18.00 19.57 46.61
#